data_AF-A0A946HF34-F1
#
_entry.id   AF-A0A946HF34-F1
#
_cell.length_a   1.000
_cell.length_b   1.000
_cell.length_c   1.000
_cell.angle_alpha   90.00
_cell.angle_beta   90.00
_cell.angle_gamma   90.00
#
_symmetry.space_group_name_H-M   'P 1'
#
loop_
_entity.id
_entity.type
_entity.pdbx_description
1 polymer ?
#
loop_
_entity_poly.entity_id
_entity_poly.type
_entity_poly.pdbx_seq_one_letter_code
_entity_poly.pdbx_strand_id
1 'polypeptide(L)' 'MILQVLWGNSSSASSPLGCIDSADGNDDGLVDPADSIALLRYLFNGATPPPPPFPDCGLDPTVDALECDSFAACP' A
#
# COMPACT_ATOMS: atom_id res chain seq x y z
N MET A 1 -18.58 -13.15 -11.95
CA MET A 1 -20.04 -12.95 -12.18
C MET A 1 -20.75 -13.22 -10.87
N ILE A 2 -21.75 -12.38 -10.54
CA ILE A 2 -22.24 -11.93 -9.21
C ILE A 2 -21.39 -10.73 -8.73
N LEU A 3 -21.58 -9.49 -9.25
CA LEU A 3 -22.60 -8.45 -8.92
C LEU A 3 -22.71 -8.22 -7.40
N GLN A 4 -22.45 -7.06 -6.79
CA GLN A 4 -22.66 -5.63 -7.09
C GLN A 4 -21.53 -4.83 -6.36
N VAL A 5 -21.21 -3.55 -6.53
CA VAL A 5 -22.03 -2.35 -6.68
C VAL A 5 -21.14 -1.21 -7.20
N LEU A 6 -21.62 -0.49 -8.23
CA LEU A 6 -21.45 0.94 -8.49
C LEU A 6 -20.33 1.69 -7.71
N TRP A 7 -19.12 1.75 -8.27
CA TRP A 7 -18.17 2.79 -7.86
C TRP A 7 -18.37 4.00 -8.76
N GLY A 8 -18.67 5.12 -8.10
CA GLY A 8 -18.86 6.42 -8.71
C GLY A 8 -17.65 6.82 -9.54
N ASN A 9 -17.96 7.63 -10.55
CA ASN A 9 -16.99 8.32 -11.37
C ASN A 9 -16.20 9.32 -10.50
N SER A 10 -14.97 8.98 -10.08
CA SER A 10 -13.99 9.87 -9.44
C SER A 10 -12.62 9.22 -9.67
N SER A 11 -11.82 9.55 -10.69
CA SER A 11 -11.07 10.81 -10.79
C SER A 11 -10.82 11.39 -9.40
N SER A 12 -9.71 10.99 -8.78
CA SER A 12 -9.31 11.21 -7.37
C SER A 12 -9.90 10.18 -6.40
N ALA A 13 -9.26 9.02 -6.34
CA ALA A 13 -9.53 7.96 -5.40
C ALA A 13 -9.09 8.40 -3.99
N SER A 14 -9.97 9.07 -3.25
CA SER A 14 -9.82 9.19 -1.81
C SER A 14 -9.96 7.79 -1.20
N SER A 15 -8.87 7.04 -1.20
CA SER A 15 -8.79 5.70 -0.61
C SER A 15 -9.22 5.82 0.86
N PRO A 16 -10.04 4.91 1.40
CA PRO A 16 -10.40 4.93 2.82
C PRO A 16 -9.16 4.86 3.74
N LEU A 17 -8.00 4.48 3.20
CA LEU A 17 -6.72 4.41 3.88
C LEU A 17 -6.00 5.76 3.97
N GLY A 18 -6.46 6.81 3.27
CA GLY A 18 -5.77 8.11 3.17
C GLY A 18 -4.48 8.08 2.34
N CYS A 19 -3.80 6.94 2.29
CA CYS A 19 -2.57 6.68 1.55
C CYS A 19 -2.67 5.27 0.97
N ILE A 20 -3.00 5.15 -0.32
CA ILE A 20 -3.15 3.83 -0.96
C ILE A 20 -1.78 3.17 -1.15
N ASP A 21 -0.74 3.98 -1.34
CA ASP A 21 0.66 3.55 -1.44
C ASP A 21 1.10 2.72 -0.23
N SER A 22 0.64 3.09 0.97
CA SER A 22 0.93 2.31 2.19
C SER A 22 0.39 0.87 2.19
N ALA A 23 -0.46 0.51 1.22
CA ALA A 23 -0.96 -0.84 1.04
C ALA A 23 -0.09 -1.70 0.10
N ASP A 24 0.81 -1.10 -0.68
CA ASP A 24 1.80 -1.80 -1.49
C ASP A 24 2.98 -2.23 -0.58
N GLY A 25 2.76 -3.32 0.15
CA GLY A 25 3.72 -3.85 1.11
C GLY A 25 4.93 -4.51 0.47
N ASN A 26 4.93 -4.65 -0.86
CA ASN A 26 5.99 -5.29 -1.62
C ASN A 26 6.70 -4.37 -2.62
N ASP A 27 6.24 -3.12 -2.76
CA ASP A 27 6.82 -2.02 -3.54
C ASP A 27 6.94 -2.37 -5.04
N ASP A 28 5.87 -2.93 -5.60
CA ASP A 28 5.79 -3.31 -7.01
C ASP A 28 4.85 -2.42 -7.85
N GLY A 29 4.29 -1.39 -7.23
CA GLY A 29 3.36 -0.42 -7.79
C GLY A 29 1.94 -0.95 -7.96
N LEU A 30 1.60 -2.08 -7.32
CA LEU A 30 0.29 -2.73 -7.40
C LEU A 30 -0.22 -3.11 -6.02
N VAL A 31 -1.45 -2.68 -5.69
CA VAL A 31 -2.13 -3.15 -4.48
C VAL A 31 -2.91 -4.42 -4.77
N ASP A 32 -2.36 -5.57 -4.38
CA ASP A 32 -2.92 -6.89 -4.63
C ASP A 32 -2.59 -7.93 -3.51
N PRO A 33 -3.03 -9.21 -3.61
CA PRO A 33 -2.75 -10.20 -2.56
C PRO A 33 -1.26 -10.47 -2.29
N ALA A 34 -0.35 -10.18 -3.23
CA ALA A 34 1.08 -10.35 -3.09
C ALA A 34 1.65 -9.51 -1.95
N ASP A 35 1.09 -8.31 -1.70
CA ASP A 35 1.45 -7.43 -0.58
C ASP A 35 1.35 -8.15 0.76
N SER A 36 0.17 -8.74 1.00
CA SER A 36 -0.10 -9.47 2.23
C SER A 36 0.79 -10.70 2.38
N ILE A 37 1.10 -11.38 1.26
CA ILE A 37 1.98 -12.55 1.25
C ILE A 37 3.41 -12.14 1.59
N ALA A 38 3.91 -11.04 1.04
CA ALA A 38 5.24 -10.51 1.31
C ALA A 38 5.40 -10.19 2.81
N LEU A 39 4.44 -9.48 3.40
CA LEU A 39 4.42 -9.16 4.82
C LEU A 39 4.37 -10.40 5.71
N LEU A 40 3.50 -11.37 5.41
CA LEU A 40 3.41 -12.61 6.18
C LEU A 40 4.70 -13.43 6.10
N ARG A 41 5.37 -13.44 4.95
CA ARG A 41 6.67 -14.11 4.79
C ARG A 41 7.76 -13.44 5.62
N TYR A 42 7.78 -12.11 5.71
CA TYR A 42 8.68 -11.40 6.60
C TYR A 42 8.40 -11.74 8.07
N LEU A 43 7.13 -11.63 8.50
CA LEU A 43 6.71 -11.82 9.89
C LEU A 43 6.93 -13.26 10.41
N PHE A 44 6.72 -14.27 9.57
CA PHE A 44 6.64 -15.66 10.01
C PHE A 44 7.65 -16.62 9.37
N ASN A 45 8.31 -16.23 8.29
CA ASN A 45 9.21 -17.12 7.53
C ASN A 45 10.64 -16.56 7.39
N GLY A 46 10.97 -15.46 8.09
CA GLY A 46 12.31 -14.86 8.05
C GLY A 46 12.72 -14.39 6.66
N ALA A 47 11.75 -14.00 5.83
CA ALA A 47 12.03 -13.40 4.53
C ALA A 47 12.64 -12.00 4.69
N THR A 48 13.08 -11.41 3.57
CA THR A 48 13.58 -10.04 3.52
C THR A 48 12.56 -9.07 4.12
N PRO A 49 13.00 -8.05 4.90
CA PRO A 49 12.11 -7.00 5.36
C PRO A 49 11.47 -6.25 4.20
N PRO A 50 10.30 -5.61 4.43
CA PRO A 50 9.71 -4.70 3.46
C PRO A 50 10.70 -3.61 3.04
N PRO A 51 10.57 -3.07 1.82
CA PRO A 51 11.33 -1.91 1.36
C PRO A 51 11.16 -0.69 2.29
N PRO A 52 12.05 0.32 2.19
CA PRO A 52 11.90 1.57 2.93
C PRO A 52 10.49 2.16 2.72
N PRO A 53 9.89 2.85 3.71
CA PRO A 53 10.52 3.41 4.90
C PRO A 53 10.64 2.45 6.10
N PHE A 54 10.23 1.19 5.96
CA PHE A 54 10.26 0.21 7.05
C PHE A 54 11.67 0.06 7.69
N PRO A 55 11.78 -0.08 9.04
CA PRO A 55 10.73 -0.15 10.05
C PRO A 55 10.24 1.20 10.57
N ASP A 56 10.85 2.27 10.10
CA ASP A 56 10.45 3.63 10.44
C ASP A 56 9.22 4.03 9.63
N CYS A 57 8.59 5.13 10.00
CA CYS A 57 7.63 5.78 9.13
C CYS A 57 8.37 6.79 8.26
N GLY A 58 7.81 7.10 7.09
CA GLY A 58 8.40 8.04 6.16
C GLY A 58 7.58 8.12 4.88
N LEU A 59 8.08 8.93 3.96
CA LEU A 59 7.60 8.92 2.58
C LEU A 59 8.15 7.68 1.88
N ASP A 60 7.37 7.15 0.94
CA ASP A 60 7.88 6.17 -0.02
C ASP A 60 8.96 6.83 -0.90
N PRO A 61 10.20 6.31 -0.93
CA PRO A 61 11.23 6.82 -1.82
C PRO A 61 11.09 6.35 -3.27
N THR A 62 10.23 5.36 -3.56
CA THR A 62 9.99 4.89 -4.91
C THR A 62 8.98 5.77 -5.63
N VAL A 63 8.98 5.68 -6.95
CA VAL A 63 8.09 6.49 -7.79
C VAL A 63 7.26 5.54 -8.61
N ASP A 64 5.95 5.55 -8.37
CA ASP A 64 4.99 4.77 -9.13
C ASP A 64 3.67 5.56 -9.36
N ALA A 65 2.57 4.84 -9.62
CA ALA A 65 1.26 5.42 -9.87
C ALA A 65 0.34 5.43 -8.63
N LEU A 66 0.82 4.92 -7.50
CA LEU A 66 0.15 4.99 -6.21
C LEU A 66 0.46 6.35 -5.58
N GLU A 67 -0.54 6.94 -4.94
CA GLU A 67 -0.43 8.27 -4.34
C GLU A 67 -0.90 8.23 -2.89
N CYS A 68 -0.42 9.20 -2.11
CA CYS A 68 -0.89 9.43 -0.75
C CYS A 68 -1.52 10.80 -0.60
N ASP A 69 -2.86 10.82 -0.52
CA ASP A 69 -3.63 12.02 -0.25
C ASP A 69 -3.35 12.59 1.15
N SER A 70 -3.16 11.69 2.13
CA SER A 70 -2.90 12.05 3.52
C SER A 70 -2.22 10.92 4.29
N PHE A 71 -1.24 11.27 5.12
CA PHE A 71 -0.59 10.37 6.07
C PHE A 71 -0.31 11.11 7.38
N ALA A 72 -0.26 10.38 8.49
CA ALA A 72 0.12 10.98 9.78
C ALA A 72 1.62 11.28 9.78
N ALA A 73 1.99 12.47 10.27
CA ALA A 73 3.41 12.80 10.43
C ALA A 73 4.08 11.85 11.43
N CYS A 74 5.33 11.50 11.13
CA CYS A 74 6.17 10.73 12.04
C CYS A 74 6.41 11.45 13.37
N PRO A 75 6.44 10.72 14.52
CA PRO A 75 6.78 11.29 15.82
C PRO A 75 8.17 11.93 15.89
#